data_AF-A0A1C6Q4W1-F1
#
_entry.id   AF-A0A1C6Q4W1-F1
#
_cell.length_a   1.000
_cell.length_b   1.000
_cell.length_c   1.000
_cell.angle_alpha   90.00
_cell.angle_beta   90.00
_cell.angle_gamma   90.00
#
_symmetry.space_group_name_H-M   'P 1'
#
loop_
_entity.id
_entity.type
_entity.pdbx_description
1 polymer ?
#
loop_
_entity_poly.entity_id
_entity_poly.type
_entity_poly.pdbx_seq_one_letter_code
_entity_poly.pdbx_strand_id
1 'polypeptide(L)' 'MRPKWQQIADEITRRIERGDYPERFQLSEVRLAAEFGVNRDTMRKATKALRESGLITTVPNMGTFVRAAEGQRDGGE' A
#
# COMPACT_ATOMS: atom_id res chain seq x y z
N MET A 1 13.77 -7.57 -14.62
CA MET A 1 12.31 -7.35 -14.67
C MET A 1 11.84 -6.94 -13.28
N ARG A 2 11.24 -5.76 -13.11
CA ARG A 2 10.63 -5.39 -11.82
C ARG A 2 9.33 -6.18 -11.66
N PRO A 3 9.09 -6.82 -10.51
CA PRO A 3 7.91 -7.64 -10.32
C PRO A 3 6.65 -6.75 -10.27
N LYS A 4 5.50 -7.31 -10.70
CA LYS A 4 4.22 -6.58 -10.79
C LYS A 4 3.81 -5.93 -9.46
N TRP A 5 4.02 -6.64 -8.34
CA TRP A 5 3.70 -6.14 -7.00
C TRP A 5 4.46 -4.87 -6.63
N GLN A 6 5.71 -4.70 -7.10
CA GLN A 6 6.52 -3.53 -6.80
C GLN A 6 6.04 -2.30 -7.57
N GLN A 7 5.57 -2.49 -8.82
CA GLN A 7 4.96 -1.40 -9.60
C GLN A 7 3.65 -0.92 -8.98
N ILE A 8 2.84 -1.84 -8.46
CA ILE A 8 1.59 -1.51 -7.77
C ILE A 8 1.87 -0.76 -6.46
N ALA A 9 2.87 -1.20 -5.70
CA ALA A 9 3.28 -0.50 -4.48
C ALA A 9 3.71 0.94 -4.79
N ASP A 10 4.58 1.16 -5.79
CA ASP A 10 5.02 2.50 -6.20
C ASP A 10 3.86 3.40 -6.63
N GLU A 11 2.93 2.86 -7.43
CA GLU A 11 1.72 3.58 -7.86
C GLU A 11 0.82 3.97 -6.67
N ILE A 12 0.60 3.04 -5.73
CA ILE A 12 -0.18 3.33 -4.51
C ILE A 12 0.51 4.40 -3.67
N THR A 13 1.84 4.31 -3.48
CA THR A 13 2.63 5.34 -2.79
C THR A 13 2.42 6.70 -3.42
N ARG A 14 2.61 6.80 -4.74
CA ARG A 14 2.42 8.07 -5.48
C ARG A 14 1.00 8.61 -5.31
N ARG A 15 -0.02 7.75 -5.30
CA ARG A 15 -1.41 8.16 -5.07
C ARG A 15 -1.65 8.66 -3.64
N ILE A 16 -1.04 8.03 -2.63
CA ILE A 16 -1.07 8.49 -1.24
C ILE A 16 -0.38 9.86 -1.15
N GLU A 17 0.82 10.01 -1.72
CA GLU A 17 1.59 11.27 -1.73
C GLU A 17 0.88 12.40 -2.48
N ARG A 18 0.15 12.08 -3.55
CA ARG A 18 -0.66 13.05 -4.30
C ARG A 18 -1.95 13.45 -3.57
N GLY A 19 -2.31 12.76 -2.49
CA GLY A 19 -3.57 12.95 -1.77
C GLY A 19 -4.79 12.30 -2.43
N ASP A 20 -4.58 11.41 -3.40
CA ASP A 20 -5.63 10.62 -4.06
C ASP A 20 -6.22 9.57 -3.09
N TYR A 21 -5.37 9.05 -2.19
CA TYR A 21 -5.78 8.22 -1.06
C TYR A 21 -5.57 8.97 0.26
N PRO A 22 -6.65 9.46 0.89
CA PRO A 22 -6.54 10.17 2.15
C PRO A 22 -6.09 9.25 3.29
N GLU A 23 -5.63 9.86 4.37
CA GLU A 23 -5.33 9.14 5.60
C GLU A 23 -6.54 8.36 6.11
N ARG A 24 -6.30 7.17 6.69
CA ARG A 24 -7.34 6.26 7.17
C ARG A 24 -8.28 5.75 6.06
N PHE A 25 -7.95 5.96 4.78
CA PHE A 25 -8.69 5.36 3.67
C PHE A 25 -8.56 3.83 3.72
N GLN A 26 -9.69 3.13 3.63
CA GLN A 26 -9.72 1.68 3.66
C GLN A 26 -9.33 1.10 2.30
N LEU A 27 -8.09 0.62 2.21
CA LEU A 27 -7.56 -0.17 1.12
C LEU A 27 -7.95 -1.63 1.34
N SER A 28 -8.95 -2.12 0.60
CA SER A 28 -9.24 -3.57 0.61
C SER A 28 -8.29 -4.29 -0.35
N GLU A 29 -7.45 -5.20 0.16
CA GLU A 29 -6.57 -6.05 -0.67
C GLU A 29 -7.33 -6.76 -1.79
N VAL A 30 -8.56 -7.24 -1.50
CA VAL A 30 -9.40 -7.92 -2.50
C VAL A 30 -9.88 -6.96 -3.60
N ARG A 31 -10.29 -5.75 -3.21
CA ARG A 31 -10.71 -4.69 -4.15
C ARG A 31 -9.55 -4.25 -5.02
N LEU A 32 -8.39 -3.98 -4.43
CA LEU A 32 -7.19 -3.57 -5.15
C LEU A 32 -6.68 -4.68 -6.07
N ALA A 33 -6.66 -5.93 -5.61
CA ALA A 33 -6.30 -7.06 -6.46
C ALA A 33 -7.22 -7.13 -7.71
N ALA A 34 -8.53 -6.93 -7.52
CA ALA A 34 -9.47 -6.89 -8.63
C ALA A 34 -9.30 -5.65 -9.53
N GLU A 35 -9.09 -4.47 -8.95
CA GLU A 35 -8.90 -3.20 -9.67
C GLU A 35 -7.63 -3.19 -10.52
N PHE A 36 -6.53 -3.67 -9.96
CA PHE A 36 -5.25 -3.80 -10.66
C PHE A 36 -5.16 -5.06 -11.53
N GLY A 37 -6.17 -5.94 -11.50
CA GLY A 37 -6.19 -7.19 -12.25
C GLY A 37 -5.07 -8.16 -11.86
N VAL A 38 -4.68 -8.18 -10.58
CA VAL A 38 -3.61 -9.02 -10.07
C VAL A 38 -4.10 -10.09 -9.11
N ASN A 39 -3.29 -11.14 -8.95
CA ASN A 39 -3.60 -12.22 -8.03
C ASN A 39 -3.43 -11.78 -6.57
N ARG A 40 -4.18 -12.39 -5.64
CA ARG A 40 -4.16 -12.05 -4.21
C ARG A 40 -2.75 -12.12 -3.62
N ASP A 41 -1.95 -13.10 -4.03
CA ASP A 41 -0.53 -13.22 -3.64
C ASP A 41 0.32 -12.02 -4.06
N THR A 42 0.07 -11.48 -5.26
CA THR A 42 0.79 -10.30 -5.77
C THR A 42 0.39 -9.07 -4.98
N MET A 43 -0.92 -8.90 -4.72
CA MET A 43 -1.41 -7.79 -3.92
C MET A 43 -0.89 -7.86 -2.48
N ARG A 44 -0.86 -9.06 -1.89
CA ARG A 44 -0.34 -9.30 -0.54
C ARG A 44 1.15 -8.94 -0.41
N LYS A 45 1.95 -9.17 -1.46
CA LYS A 45 3.35 -8.71 -1.51
C LYS A 45 3.45 -7.19 -1.59
N ALA A 46 2.61 -6.55 -2.41
CA ALA A 46 2.57 -5.09 -2.54
C ALA A 46 2.16 -4.43 -1.21
N THR A 47 1.09 -4.91 -0.56
CA THR A 47 0.64 -4.41 0.74
C THR A 47 1.67 -4.68 1.84
N LYS A 48 2.36 -5.82 1.82
CA LYS A 48 3.46 -6.08 2.76
C LYS A 48 4.58 -5.05 2.61
N ALA A 49 5.03 -4.77 1.38
CA ALA A 49 6.08 -3.79 1.13
C ALA A 49 5.67 -2.38 1.56
N LEU A 50 4.45 -1.96 1.23
CA LEU A 50 3.87 -0.68 1.67
C LEU A 50 3.76 -0.58 3.19
N ARG A 51 3.43 -1.69 3.87
CA ARG A 51 3.38 -1.77 5.32
C ARG A 51 4.77 -1.66 5.94
N GLU A 52 5.79 -2.30 5.34
CA GLU A 52 7.19 -2.20 5.77
C GLU A 52 7.72 -0.77 5.60
N SER A 53 7.28 -0.04 4.57
CA SER A 53 7.55 1.40 4.42
C SER A 53 6.72 2.31 5.34
N GLY A 54 5.80 1.77 6.14
CA GLY A 54 4.96 2.55 7.05
C GLY A 54 3.84 3.36 6.37
N LEU A 55 3.60 3.16 5.08
CA LEU A 55 2.59 3.86 4.28
C LEU A 55 1.17 3.33 4.50
N ILE A 56 1.06 2.05 4.89
CA ILE A 56 -0.22 1.42 5.17
C ILE A 56 -0.14 0.56 6.44
N THR A 57 -1.28 0.35 7.09
CA THR A 57 -1.42 -0.55 8.23
C THR A 57 -2.51 -1.58 7.96
N THR A 58 -2.23 -2.85 8.26
CA THR A 58 -3.23 -3.92 8.14
C THR A 58 -3.78 -4.21 9.53
N VAL A 59 -5.08 -4.04 9.69
CA VAL A 59 -5.82 -4.34 10.92
C VAL A 59 -6.52 -5.69 10.73
N PRO A 60 -6.23 -6.69 11.58
CA PRO A 60 -6.92 -7.97 11.53
C PRO A 60 -8.43 -7.76 11.72
N ASN A 61 -9.25 -8.45 10.91
CA ASN A 61 -10.71 -8.30 10.83
C ASN A 61 -11.27 -6.96 10.29
N MET A 62 -10.45 -5.94 10.02
CA MET A 62 -10.93 -4.68 9.41
C MET A 62 -10.36 -4.41 8.00
N GLY A 63 -9.23 -5.01 7.63
CA GLY A 63 -8.59 -4.81 6.33
C GLY A 63 -7.38 -3.87 6.41
N THR A 64 -7.00 -3.27 5.29
CA THR A 64 -5.82 -2.42 5.19
C THR A 64 -6.22 -0.95 5.10
N PHE A 65 -5.47 -0.09 5.76
CA PHE A 65 -5.74 1.35 5.84
C PHE A 65 -4.49 2.14 5.46
N VAL A 66 -4.67 3.23 4.72
CA VAL A 66 -3.60 4.20 4.45
C VAL A 66 -3.20 4.86 5.76
N ARG A 67 -1.93 4.82 6.09
CA ARG A 67 -1.35 5.66 7.13
C ARG A 67 -0.90 6.94 6.42
N ALA A 68 -1.32 8.10 6.90
CA ALA A 68 -0.80 9.36 6.40
C ALA A 68 0.72 9.26 6.37
N ALA A 69 1.33 9.49 5.22
CA ALA A 69 2.75 9.70 5.13
C ALA A 69 3.06 11.08 5.74
N GLU A 70 2.85 11.21 7.05
CA GLU A 70 3.53 12.24 7.82
C GLU A 70 5.01 11.93 7.63
N GLY A 71 5.66 12.74 6.78
CA GLY A 71 6.94 12.42 6.15
C GLY A 71 7.90 11.77 7.13
N GLN A 72 8.08 10.45 6.99
CA GLN A 72 9.03 9.68 7.77
C GLN A 72 10.43 10.06 7.26
N ARG A 73 10.95 11.17 7.77
CA ARG A 73 12.37 11.42 7.97
C ARG A 73 12.81 10.51 9.11
N ASP A 74 13.02 9.24 8.82
CA ASP A 74 13.65 8.25 9.71
C ASP A 74 14.39 7.30 8.77
N GLY A 75 15.71 7.29 8.60
CA GLY A 75 16.75 7.64 9.55
C GLY A 75 17.38 6.35 10.09
N GLY A 76 18.44 5.88 9.43
CA GLY A 76 19.38 4.88 9.96
C GLY A 76 19.56 3.65 9.06
N GLU A 77 20.75 3.19 8.71
CA GLU A 77 22.17 3.56 8.94
C GLU A 77 22.98 2.99 7.75
#